data_AF-A0A9E5NRL5-F1
#
_entry.id   AF-A0A9E5NRL5-F1
#
_cell.length_a   1.000
_cell.length_b   1.000
_cell.length_c   1.000
_cell.angle_alpha   90.00
_cell.angle_beta   90.00
_cell.angle_gamma   90.00
#
_symmetry.space_group_name_H-M   'P 1'
#
loop_
_entity.id
_entity.type
_entity.pdbx_description
1 polymer ?
#
loop_
_entity_poly.entity_id
_entity_poly.type
_entity_poly.pdbx_seq_one_letter_code
_entity_poly.pdbx_strand_id
1 'polypeptide(L)'
;MTTINNSRRVAFVPLLQGEIIYIIPIIMGILMYTIYLPQYRWLTRYSIATLVGSMLGVQMRGVLSARILTQIVSTITPPTGADLMSWFNFVYIAIGTFCALAYFLLTHEHTGALQYPTKIGRWLLMLGMGGMFGNTVMFRMAMLSGRAEYLLQVLK
;
A
#
# COMPACT_ATOMS: atom_id res chain seq x y z
N MET A 1 1.30 12.14 28.89
CA MET A 1 2.28 11.29 29.61
C MET A 1 2.73 10.04 28.83
N THR A 2 2.35 9.88 27.55
CA THR A 2 2.68 8.68 26.74
C THR A 2 4.00 8.78 25.97
N THR A 3 4.48 10.00 25.67
CA THR A 3 5.70 10.24 24.86
C THR A 3 6.99 9.85 25.57
N ILE A 4 7.11 10.12 26.88
CA ILE A 4 8.28 9.75 27.69
C ILE A 4 8.39 8.23 27.87
N ASN A 5 7.25 7.56 28.03
CA ASN A 5 7.22 6.10 28.12
C ASN A 5 7.53 5.44 26.79
N ASN A 6 7.15 6.07 25.67
CA ASN A 6 7.46 5.56 24.33
C ASN A 6 8.95 5.71 23.99
N SER A 7 9.56 6.86 24.28
CA SER A 7 11.01 7.04 24.11
C SER A 7 11.81 6.08 24.99
N ARG A 8 11.37 5.85 26.24
CA ARG A 8 11.98 4.85 27.12
C ARG A 8 11.90 3.45 26.54
N ARG A 9 10.76 3.03 25.98
CA ARG A 9 10.57 1.69 25.41
C ARG A 9 11.34 1.46 24.10
N VAL A 10 11.40 2.47 23.23
CA VAL A 10 11.96 2.34 21.89
C VAL A 10 13.48 2.58 21.86
N ALA A 11 13.99 3.49 22.70
CA ALA A 11 15.40 3.86 22.70
C ALA A 11 16.16 3.33 23.92
N PHE A 12 15.66 3.58 25.14
CA PHE A 12 16.45 3.32 26.36
C PHE A 12 16.45 1.86 26.83
N VAL A 13 15.32 1.17 26.73
CA VAL A 13 15.20 -0.25 27.12
C VAL A 13 16.10 -1.20 26.30
N PRO A 14 16.15 -1.13 24.95
CA PRO A 14 16.99 -2.03 24.17
C PRO A 14 18.50 -1.73 24.30
N LEU A 15 18.88 -0.46 24.51
CA LEU A 15 20.28 -0.09 24.77
C LEU A 15 20.78 -0.62 26.12
N LEU A 16 19.93 -0.65 27.14
CA LEU A 16 20.24 -1.21 28.47
C LEU A 16 20.31 -2.74 28.46
N GLN A 17 19.70 -3.40 27.47
CA GLN A 17 19.75 -4.85 27.29
C GLN A 17 20.97 -5.34 26.51
N GLY A 18 21.89 -4.44 26.12
CA GLY A 18 23.14 -4.80 25.44
C GLY A 18 22.99 -5.12 23.94
N GLU A 19 21.81 -4.87 23.35
CA GLU A 19 21.60 -5.08 21.92
C GLU A 19 22.14 -3.91 21.09
N ILE A 20 23.43 -4.02 20.75
CA ILE A 20 24.21 -3.07 19.93
C ILE A 20 23.53 -2.77 18.58
N ILE A 21 22.67 -3.67 18.09
CA ILE A 21 21.97 -3.53 16.81
C ILE A 21 20.99 -2.34 16.76
N TYR A 22 20.49 -1.87 17.91
CA TYR A 22 19.61 -0.70 18.00
C TYR A 22 20.32 0.64 17.85
N ILE A 23 21.66 0.65 17.82
CA ILE A 23 22.44 1.87 17.55
C ILE A 23 22.19 2.36 16.12
N ILE A 24 22.04 1.44 15.15
CA ILE A 24 21.84 1.78 13.73
C ILE A 24 20.55 2.61 13.52
N PRO A 25 19.35 2.20 13.99
CA PRO A 25 18.15 3.01 13.83
C PRO A 25 18.18 4.32 14.64
N ILE A 26 18.90 4.37 15.76
CA ILE A 26 19.08 5.63 16.53
C ILE A 26 19.92 6.63 15.73
N ILE A 27 21.03 6.19 15.14
CA ILE A 27 21.86 7.03 14.26
C ILE A 27 21.02 7.50 13.07
N MET A 28 20.28 6.61 12.41
CA MET A 28 19.40 6.98 11.30
C MET A 28 18.30 7.98 11.72
N GLY A 29 17.77 7.86 12.94
CA GLY A 29 16.84 8.84 13.51
C GLY A 29 17.47 10.20 13.74
N ILE A 30 18.69 10.25 14.29
CA ILE A 30 19.44 11.51 14.48
C ILE A 30 19.74 12.17 13.13
N LEU A 31 20.11 11.38 12.12
CA LEU A 31 20.34 11.83 10.75
C LEU A 31 19.11 12.46 10.08
N MET A 32 17.88 12.19 10.55
CA MET A 32 16.70 12.91 10.04
C MET A 32 16.71 14.39 10.45
N TYR A 33 17.27 14.73 11.61
CA TYR A 33 17.33 16.13 12.08
C TYR A 33 18.30 16.98 11.28
N THR A 34 19.18 16.40 10.46
CA THR A 34 20.05 17.18 9.56
C THR A 34 19.28 17.87 8.44
N ILE A 35 17.97 17.62 8.30
CA ILE A 35 17.10 18.32 7.35
C ILE A 35 17.05 19.83 7.59
N TYR A 36 17.26 20.29 8.84
CA TYR A 36 17.29 21.71 9.20
C TYR A 36 18.58 22.41 8.79
N LEU A 37 19.64 21.66 8.47
CA LEU A 37 20.94 22.20 8.09
C LEU A 37 21.12 22.04 6.57
N PRO A 38 21.09 23.14 5.78
CA PRO A 38 21.13 23.04 4.32
C PRO A 38 22.41 22.37 3.79
N GLN A 39 23.53 22.48 4.52
CA GLN A 39 24.82 21.88 4.17
C GLN A 39 24.87 20.35 4.32
N TYR A 40 24.08 19.76 5.24
CA TYR A 40 24.10 18.32 5.56
C TYR A 40 22.84 17.58 5.10
N ARG A 41 22.06 18.19 4.20
CA ARG A 41 20.79 17.62 3.72
C ARG A 41 20.93 16.28 2.98
N TRP A 42 22.13 15.97 2.48
CA TRP A 42 22.42 14.69 1.83
C TRP A 42 22.36 13.51 2.82
N LEU A 43 22.70 13.72 4.09
CA LEU A 43 22.64 12.70 5.14
C LEU A 43 21.21 12.20 5.41
N THR A 44 20.23 13.11 5.38
CA THR A 44 18.81 12.80 5.58
C THR A 44 18.29 11.79 4.54
N ARG A 45 18.87 11.77 3.33
CA ARG A 45 18.45 10.85 2.26
C ARG A 45 18.66 9.39 2.65
N TYR A 46 19.73 9.07 3.38
CA TYR A 46 19.97 7.70 3.84
C TYR A 46 18.93 7.24 4.87
N SER A 47 18.57 8.10 5.82
CA SER A 47 17.53 7.79 6.80
C SER A 47 16.16 7.60 6.14
N ILE A 48 15.82 8.46 5.19
CA ILE A 48 14.56 8.32 4.44
C ILE A 48 14.58 7.04 3.59
N ALA A 49 15.73 6.71 2.97
CA ALA A 49 15.87 5.48 2.18
C ALA A 49 15.70 4.21 3.03
N THR A 50 16.27 4.15 4.24
CA THR A 50 16.09 2.99 5.13
C THR A 50 14.67 2.90 5.68
N LEU A 51 14.05 4.04 6.01
CA LEU A 51 12.66 4.12 6.44
C LEU A 51 11.70 3.63 5.34
N VAL A 52 11.81 4.17 4.13
CA VAL A 52 10.97 3.76 3.00
C VAL A 52 11.29 2.32 2.58
N GLY A 53 12.55 1.92 2.56
CA GLY A 53 12.98 0.56 2.22
C GLY A 53 12.40 -0.50 3.16
N SER A 54 12.41 -0.25 4.47
CA SER A 54 11.81 -1.16 5.45
C SER A 54 10.28 -1.27 5.29
N MET A 55 9.60 -0.14 5.07
CA MET A 55 8.16 -0.12 4.80
C MET A 55 7.80 -0.90 3.53
N LEU A 56 8.51 -0.63 2.43
CA LEU A 56 8.30 -1.33 1.17
C LEU A 56 8.62 -2.83 1.29
N GLY A 57 9.68 -3.21 2.00
CA GLY A 57 10.04 -4.61 2.21
C GLY A 57 8.97 -5.41 2.97
N VAL A 58 8.37 -4.81 4.01
CA VAL A 58 7.25 -5.42 4.73
C VAL A 58 6.01 -5.52 3.83
N GLN A 59 5.67 -4.44 3.13
CA GLN A 59 4.51 -4.41 2.24
C GLN A 59 4.65 -5.38 1.06
N MET A 60 5.84 -5.51 0.48
CA MET A 60 6.11 -6.38 -0.67
C MET A 60 5.82 -7.84 -0.35
N ARG A 61 6.19 -8.31 0.85
CA ARG A 61 5.81 -9.65 1.33
C ARG A 61 4.30 -9.82 1.38
N GLY A 62 3.59 -8.86 1.98
CA GLY A 62 2.13 -8.90 2.08
C GLY A 62 1.42 -8.87 0.72
N VAL A 63 1.89 -8.05 -0.22
CA VAL A 63 1.29 -7.96 -1.57
C VAL A 63 1.54 -9.24 -2.36
N LEU A 64 2.77 -9.77 -2.34
CA LEU A 64 3.12 -10.96 -3.11
C LEU A 64 2.36 -12.19 -2.61
N SER A 65 2.39 -12.46 -1.31
CA SER A 65 1.79 -13.67 -0.76
C SER A 65 0.27 -13.58 -0.64
N ALA A 66 -0.28 -12.43 -0.27
CA ALA A 66 -1.70 -12.32 0.06
C ALA A 66 -2.56 -11.73 -1.06
N ARG A 67 -1.98 -11.03 -2.05
CA ARG A 67 -2.77 -10.48 -3.17
C ARG A 67 -2.53 -11.25 -4.46
N ILE A 68 -1.28 -11.59 -4.80
CA ILE A 68 -1.01 -12.28 -6.06
C ILE A 68 -1.37 -13.77 -5.96
N LEU A 69 -0.91 -14.48 -4.93
CA LEU A 69 -1.24 -15.90 -4.79
C LEU A 69 -2.74 -16.13 -4.61
N THR A 70 -3.40 -15.34 -3.77
CA THR A 70 -4.85 -15.44 -3.57
C THR A 70 -5.62 -15.12 -4.84
N GLN A 71 -5.21 -14.14 -5.63
CA GLN A 71 -5.83 -13.85 -6.94
C GLN A 71 -5.69 -15.04 -7.90
N ILE A 72 -4.51 -15.66 -7.97
CA ILE A 72 -4.28 -16.84 -8.83
C ILE A 72 -5.15 -18.01 -8.36
N VAL A 73 -5.11 -18.32 -7.06
CA VAL A 73 -5.91 -19.40 -6.47
C VAL A 73 -7.41 -19.13 -6.63
N SER A 74 -7.86 -17.88 -6.49
CA SER A 74 -9.27 -17.49 -6.65
C SER A 74 -9.75 -17.58 -8.09
N THR A 75 -8.83 -17.55 -9.07
CA THR A 75 -9.16 -17.74 -10.49
C THR A 75 -9.27 -19.22 -10.86
N ILE A 76 -8.56 -20.11 -10.14
CA ILE A 76 -8.46 -21.54 -10.46
C ILE A 76 -9.43 -22.38 -9.62
N THR A 77 -9.69 -22.00 -8.38
CA THR A 77 -10.42 -22.84 -7.41
C THR A 77 -11.91 -22.49 -7.45
N PRO A 78 -12.79 -23.36 -7.98
CA PRO A 78 -14.22 -23.09 -7.99
C PRO A 78 -14.79 -23.13 -6.56
N PRO A 79 -15.75 -22.25 -6.23
CA PRO A 79 -16.39 -22.25 -4.92
C PRO A 79 -17.16 -23.56 -4.70
N THR A 80 -16.90 -24.22 -3.57
CA THR A 80 -17.50 -25.53 -3.22
C THR A 80 -18.94 -25.43 -2.68
N GLY A 81 -19.43 -24.21 -2.40
CA GLY A 81 -20.80 -23.96 -1.95
C GLY A 81 -21.75 -23.59 -3.09
N ALA A 82 -23.04 -23.93 -2.94
CA ALA A 82 -24.11 -23.61 -3.88
C ALA A 82 -24.61 -22.15 -3.79
N ASP A 83 -23.80 -21.23 -3.24
CA ASP A 83 -24.14 -19.82 -3.14
C ASP A 83 -23.96 -19.15 -4.51
N LEU A 84 -25.08 -18.68 -5.08
CA LEU A 84 -25.12 -17.96 -6.36
C LEU A 84 -24.15 -16.76 -6.39
N MET A 85 -23.99 -16.08 -5.25
CA MET A 85 -23.11 -14.92 -5.12
C MET A 85 -21.63 -15.29 -5.21
N SER A 86 -21.24 -16.43 -4.65
CA SER A 86 -19.86 -16.93 -4.71
C SER A 86 -19.48 -17.33 -6.14
N TRP A 87 -20.41 -17.97 -6.85
CA TRP A 87 -20.24 -18.28 -8.28
C TRP A 87 -20.16 -17.04 -9.16
N PHE A 88 -21.02 -16.04 -8.92
CA PHE A 88 -20.95 -14.77 -9.64
C PHE A 88 -19.60 -14.08 -9.43
N ASN A 89 -19.10 -14.03 -8.19
CA ASN A 89 -17.81 -13.44 -7.87
C ASN A 89 -16.65 -14.16 -8.56
N PHE A 90 -16.65 -15.50 -8.54
CA PHE A 90 -15.65 -16.33 -9.22
C PHE A 90 -15.59 -16.03 -10.73
N VAL A 91 -16.74 -16.05 -11.40
CA VAL A 91 -16.84 -15.76 -12.84
C VAL A 91 -16.43 -14.33 -13.15
N TYR A 92 -16.86 -13.36 -12.34
CA TYR A 92 -16.50 -11.95 -12.50
C TYR A 92 -14.98 -11.74 -12.40
N ILE A 93 -14.33 -12.33 -11.41
CA ILE A 93 -12.87 -12.23 -11.22
C ILE A 93 -12.13 -12.93 -12.37
N ALA A 94 -12.56 -14.11 -12.79
CA ALA A 94 -11.94 -14.84 -13.89
C ALA A 94 -12.02 -14.06 -15.21
N ILE A 95 -13.22 -13.58 -15.57
CA ILE A 95 -13.44 -12.77 -16.77
C ILE A 95 -12.66 -11.46 -16.68
N GLY A 96 -12.73 -10.77 -15.53
CA GLY A 96 -12.03 -9.50 -15.32
C GLY A 96 -10.51 -9.65 -15.44
N THR A 97 -9.94 -10.72 -14.89
CA THR A 97 -8.50 -11.00 -14.98
C THR A 97 -8.11 -11.34 -16.42
N PHE A 98 -8.88 -12.19 -17.11
CA PHE A 98 -8.61 -12.52 -18.52
C PHE A 98 -8.71 -11.29 -19.44
N CYS A 99 -9.71 -10.45 -19.23
CA CYS A 99 -9.95 -9.23 -20.01
C CYS A 99 -8.86 -8.17 -19.77
N ALA A 100 -8.40 -8.03 -18.52
CA ALA A 100 -7.27 -7.17 -18.17
C ALA A 100 -5.95 -7.67 -18.76
N LEU A 101 -5.70 -8.98 -18.72
CA LEU A 101 -4.53 -9.59 -19.36
C LEU A 101 -4.58 -9.40 -20.88
N ALA A 102 -5.74 -9.63 -21.51
CA ALA A 102 -5.92 -9.37 -22.94
C ALA A 102 -5.62 -7.91 -23.29
N TYR A 103 -6.03 -6.94 -22.46
CA TYR A 103 -5.70 -5.53 -22.67
C TYR A 103 -4.20 -5.22 -22.55
N PHE A 104 -3.49 -5.80 -21.58
CA PHE A 104 -2.06 -5.50 -21.34
C PHE A 104 -1.09 -6.31 -22.19
N LEU A 105 -1.34 -7.61 -22.39
CA LEU A 105 -0.47 -8.50 -23.19
C LEU A 105 -0.64 -8.26 -24.69
N LEU A 106 -1.84 -7.89 -25.14
CA LEU A 106 -2.11 -7.61 -26.54
C LEU A 106 -1.81 -6.13 -26.87
N THR A 107 -0.54 -5.74 -26.75
CA THR A 107 -0.07 -4.39 -27.11
C THR A 107 0.11 -4.21 -28.65
N HIS A 108 -0.29 -5.20 -29.47
CA HIS A 108 -0.20 -5.13 -30.94
C HIS A 108 -1.54 -4.73 -31.59
N GLU A 109 -1.45 -4.05 -32.74
CA GLU A 109 -2.51 -3.32 -33.46
C GLU A 109 -3.91 -3.96 -33.42
N HIS A 110 -4.89 -3.17 -32.96
CA HIS A 110 -6.29 -3.56 -32.88
C HIS A 110 -7.02 -3.30 -34.19
N THR A 111 -6.83 -4.17 -35.18
CA THR A 111 -7.66 -4.22 -36.40
C THR A 111 -8.56 -5.47 -36.36
N GLY A 112 -9.88 -5.26 -36.21
CA GLY A 112 -10.90 -6.32 -36.32
C GLY A 112 -11.64 -6.72 -35.03
N ALA A 113 -12.32 -7.89 -35.06
CA ALA A 113 -13.27 -8.42 -34.06
C ALA A 113 -12.73 -8.53 -32.60
N LEU A 114 -11.42 -8.36 -32.43
CA LEU A 114 -10.72 -8.31 -31.15
C LEU A 114 -10.85 -6.94 -30.42
N GLN A 115 -11.45 -5.92 -31.05
CA GLN A 115 -11.66 -4.59 -30.44
C GLN A 115 -12.66 -4.58 -29.27
N TYR A 116 -13.64 -5.49 -29.28
CA TYR A 116 -14.69 -5.53 -28.25
C TYR A 116 -14.17 -5.97 -26.86
N PRO A 117 -13.45 -7.10 -26.72
CA PRO A 117 -12.89 -7.49 -25.41
C PRO A 117 -11.89 -6.46 -24.87
N THR A 118 -11.08 -5.83 -25.74
CA THR A 118 -10.12 -4.80 -25.32
C THR A 118 -10.79 -3.55 -24.74
N LYS A 119 -11.92 -3.10 -25.31
CA LYS A 119 -12.67 -1.94 -24.78
C LYS A 119 -13.26 -2.22 -23.39
N ILE A 120 -13.77 -3.43 -23.17
CA ILE A 120 -14.31 -3.86 -21.87
C ILE A 120 -13.17 -3.95 -20.84
N GLY A 121 -12.02 -4.49 -21.23
CA GLY A 121 -10.83 -4.58 -20.37
C GLY A 121 -10.32 -3.21 -19.94
N ARG A 122 -10.32 -2.24 -20.87
CA ARG A 122 -9.97 -0.85 -20.56
C ARG A 122 -10.91 -0.22 -19.53
N TRP A 123 -12.23 -0.43 -19.67
CA TRP A 123 -13.21 0.08 -18.71
C TRP A 123 -13.07 -0.56 -17.33
N LEU A 124 -12.89 -1.89 -17.28
CA LEU A 124 -12.64 -2.60 -16.02
C LEU A 124 -11.36 -2.12 -15.32
N LEU A 125 -10.29 -1.88 -16.09
CA LEU A 125 -9.05 -1.31 -15.56
C LEU A 125 -9.24 0.11 -15.04
N MET A 126 -9.96 0.96 -15.77
CA MET A 126 -10.27 2.33 -15.32
C MET A 126 -11.11 2.33 -14.04
N LEU A 127 -12.07 1.42 -13.89
CA LEU A 127 -12.86 1.28 -12.66
C LEU A 127 -11.99 0.78 -11.49
N GLY A 128 -11.16 -0.24 -11.72
CA GLY A 128 -10.26 -0.77 -10.69
C GLY A 128 -9.24 0.27 -10.21
N MET A 129 -8.60 0.97 -11.14
CA MET A 129 -7.67 2.06 -10.83
C MET A 129 -8.40 3.26 -10.18
N GLY A 130 -9.61 3.59 -10.64
CA GLY A 130 -10.46 4.63 -10.08
C GLY A 130 -10.84 4.35 -8.62
N GLY A 131 -11.14 3.10 -8.28
CA GLY A 131 -11.38 2.66 -6.90
C GLY A 131 -10.15 2.83 -6.01
N MET A 132 -8.96 2.46 -6.51
CA MET A 132 -7.70 2.67 -5.76
C MET A 132 -7.42 4.17 -5.54
N PHE A 133 -7.64 5.00 -6.55
CA PHE A 133 -7.52 6.45 -6.42
C PHE A 133 -8.53 7.00 -5.40
N GLY A 134 -9.79 6.57 -5.46
CA GLY A 134 -10.84 6.95 -4.51
C GLY A 134 -10.47 6.62 -3.06
N ASN A 135 -9.87 5.45 -2.81
CA ASN A 135 -9.41 5.06 -1.47
C ASN A 135 -8.32 6.03 -0.94
N THR A 136 -7.41 6.50 -1.79
CA THR A 136 -6.40 7.49 -1.38
C THR A 136 -7.00 8.87 -1.09
N VAL A 137 -8.02 9.29 -1.85
CA VAL A 137 -8.75 10.54 -1.61
C VAL A 137 -9.53 10.44 -0.30
N MET A 138 -10.21 9.32 -0.04
CA MET A 138 -10.94 9.07 1.20
C MET A 138 -10.00 9.17 2.42
N PHE A 139 -8.80 8.61 2.34
CA PHE A 139 -7.80 8.72 3.40
C PHE A 139 -7.41 10.18 3.70
N ARG A 140 -7.23 10.99 2.65
CA ARG A 140 -6.94 12.43 2.82
C ARG A 140 -8.12 13.19 3.42
N MET A 141 -9.35 12.87 3.01
CA MET A 141 -10.57 13.46 3.60
C MET A 141 -10.75 13.05 5.06
N ALA A 142 -10.43 11.80 5.41
CA ALA A 142 -10.47 11.34 6.80
C ALA A 142 -9.47 12.09 7.69
N MET A 143 -8.25 12.36 7.18
CA MET A 143 -7.27 13.19 7.90
C MET A 143 -7.79 14.62 8.13
N LEU A 144 -8.44 15.23 7.13
CA LEU A 144 -9.05 16.55 7.27
C LEU A 144 -10.18 16.55 8.31
N SER A 145 -11.04 15.54 8.28
CA SER A 145 -12.13 15.36 9.26
C SER A 145 -11.57 15.28 10.69
N GLY A 146 -10.52 14.49 10.92
CA GLY A 146 -9.88 14.41 12.25
C GLY A 146 -9.28 15.74 12.72
N ARG A 147 -8.85 16.61 11.80
CA ARG A 147 -8.40 17.97 12.15
C ARG A 147 -9.56 18.92 12.42
N ALA A 148 -10.66 18.82 11.67
CA ALA A 148 -11.86 19.59 11.90
C ALA A 148 -12.49 19.25 13.28
N GLU A 149 -12.52 17.98 13.64
CA GLU A 149 -13.01 17.52 14.95
C GLU A 149 -12.14 18.03 16.10
N TYR A 150 -10.80 18.00 15.94
CA TYR A 150 -9.88 18.59 16.89
C TYR A 150 -10.13 20.10 17.09
N LEU A 151 -10.32 20.86 16.01
CA LEU A 151 -10.62 22.29 16.10
C LEU A 151 -11.95 22.57 16.81
N LEU A 152 -12.99 21.76 16.54
CA LEU A 152 -14.29 21.88 17.21
C LEU A 152 -14.22 21.54 18.71
N GLN A 153 -13.36 20.61 19.12
CA GLN A 153 -13.15 20.27 20.53
C GLN A 153 -12.36 21.36 21.27
N VAL A 154 -11.45 22.06 20.60
CA VAL A 154 -10.67 23.18 21.20
C VAL A 154 -11.50 24.46 21.32
N LEU A 155 -12.51 24.65 20.45
CA LEU A 155 -13.40 25.81 20.46
C LEU A 155 -14.61 25.68 21.41
N LYS A 156 -14.82 24.48 21.97
CA LYS A 156 -15.80 24.20 23.04
C LYS A 156 -15.14 24.32 24.41
#